data_AF-R6CQ07-F1
#
_entry.id   AF-R6CQ07-F1
#
_cell.length_a   1.000
_cell.length_b   1.000
_cell.length_c   1.000
_cell.angle_alpha   90.00
_cell.angle_beta   90.00
_cell.angle_gamma   90.00
#
_symmetry.space_group_name_H-M   'P 1'
#
loop_
_entity.id
_entity.type
_entity.pdbx_description
1 polymer ?
#
loop_
_entity_poly.entity_id
_entity_poly.type
_entity_poly.pdbx_seq_one_letter_code
_entity_poly.pdbx_strand_id
1 'polypeptide(L)'
;MRIAAMGDIHSNHIALEACMRWVYQNDIDGIAFLGDYVSDCPYPQKTMRILRNIPPAYKTWFVRGNREDYMLEHRRNLTEGWEYNSQSGSLLYTFENLTGGDLRFLEDMPIGMEIKLDGYPPLSICHIPAAFDMPRLDAERARAFLRRFAKNARGDGRNDYRAAHLRALPPAV
;
A
#
# COMPACT_ATOMS: atom_id res chain seq x y z
N MET A 1 7.64 19.05 -12.38
CA MET A 1 6.74 17.90 -12.27
C MET A 1 6.43 17.60 -10.82
N ARG A 2 5.17 17.38 -10.46
CA ARG A 2 4.67 17.07 -9.11
C ARG A 2 3.89 15.77 -9.15
N ILE A 3 4.28 14.81 -8.33
CA ILE A 3 3.65 13.49 -8.25
C ILE A 3 3.02 13.35 -6.87
N ALA A 4 1.74 12.99 -6.83
CA ALA A 4 1.08 12.58 -5.60
C ALA A 4 1.36 11.09 -5.33
N ALA A 5 1.74 10.73 -4.11
CA ALA A 5 1.88 9.34 -3.69
C ALA A 5 0.71 8.95 -2.79
N MET A 6 0.06 7.81 -3.06
CA MET A 6 -1.09 7.31 -2.30
C MET A 6 -0.97 5.82 -2.06
N GLY A 7 -1.07 5.37 -0.82
CA GLY A 7 -1.10 3.95 -0.44
C GLY A 7 -1.98 3.76 0.78
N ASP A 8 -2.14 2.51 1.23
CA ASP A 8 -2.88 2.15 2.45
C ASP A 8 -4.30 2.75 2.45
N ILE A 9 -4.97 2.68 1.29
CA ILE A 9 -6.33 3.20 1.12
C ILE A 9 -7.31 2.33 1.90
N HIS A 10 -7.09 1.01 1.94
CA HIS A 10 -7.90 0.05 2.67
C HIS A 10 -9.41 0.27 2.51
N SER A 11 -9.87 0.33 1.26
CA SER A 11 -11.29 0.55 0.90
C SER A 11 -11.91 1.86 1.43
N ASN A 12 -11.12 2.78 2.01
CA ASN A 12 -11.60 4.06 2.52
C ASN A 12 -11.84 5.04 1.37
N HIS A 13 -12.89 4.77 0.59
CA HIS A 13 -13.26 5.56 -0.57
C HIS A 13 -13.57 7.03 -0.22
N ILE A 14 -14.04 7.34 0.99
CA ILE A 14 -14.29 8.71 1.43
C ILE A 14 -12.97 9.49 1.56
N ALA A 15 -11.97 8.90 2.19
CA ALA A 15 -10.64 9.50 2.29
C ALA A 15 -9.98 9.62 0.90
N LEU A 16 -10.11 8.58 0.07
CA LEU A 16 -9.59 8.61 -1.29
C LEU A 16 -10.26 9.72 -2.12
N GLU A 17 -11.57 9.88 -2.08
CA GLU A 17 -12.29 10.96 -2.77
C GLU A 17 -11.81 12.34 -2.32
N ALA A 18 -11.54 12.53 -1.03
CA ALA A 18 -10.99 13.78 -0.51
C ALA A 18 -9.57 14.04 -1.03
N CYS A 19 -8.70 13.03 -1.03
CA CYS A 19 -7.35 13.12 -1.59
C CYS A 19 -7.38 13.42 -3.10
N MET A 20 -8.25 12.74 -3.85
CA MET A 20 -8.41 12.96 -5.29
C MET A 20 -8.93 14.37 -5.59
N ARG A 21 -9.88 14.89 -4.79
CA ARG A 21 -10.33 16.29 -4.91
C ARG A 21 -9.18 17.26 -4.72
N TRP A 22 -8.32 17.03 -3.73
CA TRP A 22 -7.12 17.85 -3.53
C TRP A 22 -6.19 17.77 -4.74
N VAL A 23 -5.95 16.58 -5.29
CA VAL A 23 -5.15 16.41 -6.51
C VAL A 23 -5.75 17.17 -7.69
N TYR A 24 -7.06 17.14 -7.89
CA TYR A 24 -7.73 17.84 -8.99
C TYR A 24 -7.72 19.37 -8.85
N GLN A 25 -7.57 19.88 -7.63
CA GLN A 25 -7.51 21.31 -7.34
C GLN A 25 -6.08 21.87 -7.32
N ASN A 26 -5.08 21.02 -7.50
CA ASN A 26 -3.68 21.39 -7.44
C ASN A 26 -2.97 21.00 -8.74
N ASP A 27 -1.85 21.67 -8.97
CA ASP A 27 -0.98 21.40 -10.11
C ASP A 27 -0.18 20.10 -9.87
N ILE A 28 -0.81 18.96 -10.13
CA ILE A 28 -0.26 17.61 -9.99
C ILE A 28 -0.22 16.96 -11.38
N ASP A 29 0.95 16.46 -11.79
CA ASP A 29 1.16 15.87 -13.11
C ASP A 29 0.92 14.36 -13.14
N GLY A 30 1.04 13.70 -11.99
CA GLY A 30 0.90 12.25 -11.91
C GLY A 30 0.64 11.73 -10.50
N ILE A 31 0.26 10.46 -10.43
CA ILE A 31 -0.14 9.79 -9.20
C ILE A 31 0.52 8.41 -9.13
N ALA A 32 1.31 8.19 -8.08
CA ALA A 32 1.88 6.89 -7.74
C ALA A 32 1.02 6.23 -6.66
N PHE A 33 0.32 5.17 -7.03
CA PHE A 33 -0.45 4.32 -6.15
C PHE A 33 0.45 3.18 -5.63
N LEU A 34 0.57 3.08 -4.31
CA LEU A 34 1.60 2.33 -3.58
C LEU A 34 1.09 1.04 -2.90
N GLY A 35 -0.05 0.51 -3.33
CA GLY A 35 -0.63 -0.73 -2.80
C GLY A 35 -1.57 -0.54 -1.61
N ASP A 36 -2.14 -1.66 -1.17
CA ASP A 36 -3.11 -1.76 -0.07
C ASP A 36 -4.36 -0.91 -0.33
N TYR A 37 -4.98 -1.16 -1.49
CA TYR A 37 -6.13 -0.40 -1.98
C TYR A 37 -7.44 -0.85 -1.36
N VAL A 38 -7.56 -2.16 -1.15
CA VAL A 38 -8.77 -2.83 -0.65
C VAL A 38 -8.55 -3.37 0.76
N SER A 39 -9.55 -4.08 1.33
CA SER A 39 -9.65 -4.54 2.72
C SER A 39 -10.08 -3.49 3.74
N ASP A 40 -10.46 -3.94 4.94
CA ASP A 40 -10.70 -3.21 6.20
C ASP A 40 -11.83 -2.16 6.27
N CYS A 41 -12.07 -1.35 5.23
CA CYS A 41 -13.24 -0.47 5.17
C CYS A 41 -14.36 -1.05 4.26
N PRO A 42 -15.63 -0.62 4.45
CA PRO A 42 -16.74 -1.10 3.63
C PRO A 42 -16.73 -0.53 2.20
N TYR A 43 -17.48 -1.18 1.31
CA TYR A 43 -17.68 -0.79 -0.09
C TYR A 43 -16.41 -0.75 -0.95
N PRO A 44 -15.62 -1.85 -1.04
CA PRO A 44 -14.41 -1.88 -1.86
C PRO A 44 -14.67 -1.56 -3.33
N GLN A 45 -15.88 -1.82 -3.85
CA GLN A 45 -16.26 -1.48 -5.23
C GLN A 45 -16.22 0.02 -5.50
N LYS A 46 -16.51 0.85 -4.49
CA LYS A 46 -16.41 2.31 -4.63
C LYS A 46 -14.96 2.74 -4.78
N THR A 47 -14.05 2.16 -4.01
CA THR A 47 -12.61 2.37 -4.17
C THR A 47 -12.14 1.92 -5.55
N MET A 48 -12.49 0.71 -5.98
CA MET A 48 -12.14 0.21 -7.32
C MET A 48 -12.67 1.11 -8.44
N ARG A 49 -13.90 1.62 -8.30
CA ARG A 49 -14.47 2.59 -9.24
C ARG A 49 -13.63 3.85 -9.32
N ILE A 50 -13.14 4.39 -8.20
CA ILE A 50 -12.29 5.59 -8.23
C ILE A 50 -10.96 5.28 -8.93
N LEU A 51 -10.29 4.19 -8.54
CA LEU A 51 -8.98 3.80 -9.10
C LEU A 51 -9.03 3.52 -10.61
N ARG A 52 -10.15 2.98 -11.12
CA ARG A 52 -10.33 2.71 -12.55
C ARG A 52 -10.69 3.93 -13.38
N ASN A 53 -11.22 4.98 -12.75
CA ASN A 53 -11.72 6.18 -13.43
C ASN A 53 -10.85 7.41 -13.17
N ILE A 54 -9.56 7.21 -12.88
CA ILE A 54 -8.60 8.31 -12.83
C ILE A 54 -8.52 8.95 -14.23
N PRO A 55 -8.65 10.29 -14.36
CA PRO A 55 -8.62 10.93 -15.66
C PRO A 55 -7.30 10.66 -16.40
N PRO A 56 -7.35 10.42 -17.73
CA PRO A 56 -6.15 10.10 -18.53
C PRO A 56 -5.13 11.26 -18.61
N ALA A 57 -5.53 12.46 -18.18
CA ALA A 57 -4.63 13.60 -18.03
C ALA A 57 -3.55 13.38 -16.95
N TYR A 58 -3.81 12.52 -15.96
CA TYR A 58 -2.82 12.17 -14.93
C TYR A 58 -2.03 10.94 -15.37
N LYS A 59 -0.70 11.03 -15.32
CA LYS A 59 0.14 9.83 -15.45
C LYS A 59 0.01 9.00 -14.16
N THR A 60 -0.48 7.78 -14.26
CA THR A 60 -0.67 6.90 -13.10
C THR A 60 0.31 5.74 -13.09
N TRP A 61 0.85 5.44 -11.91
CA TRP A 61 1.63 4.23 -11.66
C TRP A 61 0.98 3.45 -10.54
N PHE A 62 0.83 2.15 -10.72
CA PHE A 62 0.22 1.27 -9.73
C PHE A 62 1.19 0.16 -9.37
N VAL A 63 1.38 -0.06 -8.08
CA VAL A 63 2.01 -1.27 -7.54
C VAL A 63 1.05 -1.97 -6.58
N ARG A 64 1.17 -3.28 -6.42
CA ARG A 64 0.39 -4.01 -5.40
C ARG A 64 1.01 -3.91 -4.02
N GLY A 65 0.15 -3.92 -3.02
CA GLY A 65 0.48 -4.25 -1.64
C GLY A 65 0.08 -5.68 -1.28
N ASN A 66 0.32 -6.05 -0.04
CA ASN A 66 0.02 -7.41 0.43
C ASN A 66 -1.48 -7.69 0.47
N ARG A 67 -2.34 -6.68 0.61
CA ARG A 67 -3.79 -6.91 0.59
C ARG A 67 -4.26 -7.39 -0.77
N GLU A 68 -3.69 -6.89 -1.86
CA GLU A 68 -3.97 -7.40 -3.20
C GLU A 68 -3.51 -8.86 -3.34
N ASP A 69 -2.32 -9.18 -2.82
CA ASP A 69 -1.81 -10.55 -2.86
C ASP A 69 -2.70 -11.51 -2.08
N TYR A 70 -3.20 -11.14 -0.89
CA TYR A 70 -4.17 -11.95 -0.15
C TYR A 70 -5.42 -12.27 -0.97
N MET A 71 -5.99 -11.30 -1.69
CA MET A 71 -7.17 -11.54 -2.53
C MET A 71 -6.86 -12.50 -3.69
N LEU A 72 -5.67 -12.37 -4.29
CA LEU A 72 -5.24 -13.18 -5.42
C LEU A 72 -4.87 -14.61 -4.99
N GLU A 73 -4.23 -14.76 -3.84
CA GLU A 73 -3.94 -16.05 -3.20
C GLU A 73 -5.23 -16.78 -2.85
N HIS A 74 -6.18 -16.09 -2.20
CA HIS A 74 -7.49 -16.63 -1.88
C HIS A 74 -8.25 -17.10 -3.14
N ARG A 75 -8.19 -16.33 -4.23
CA ARG A 75 -8.76 -16.73 -5.54
C ARG A 75 -8.17 -18.02 -6.10
N ARG A 76 -6.86 -18.24 -5.91
CA ARG A 76 -6.12 -19.41 -6.42
C ARG A 76 -6.33 -20.63 -5.52
N ASN A 77 -6.43 -20.41 -4.21
CA ASN A 77 -6.51 -21.44 -3.18
C ASN A 77 -7.71 -21.17 -2.25
N LEU A 78 -8.90 -21.60 -2.68
CA LEU A 78 -10.15 -21.49 -1.90
C LEU A 78 -10.18 -22.38 -0.63
N THR A 79 -9.07 -23.02 -0.26
CA THR A 79 -8.94 -23.81 0.97
C THR A 79 -8.59 -22.94 2.18
N GLU A 80 -8.34 -21.64 1.99
CA GLU A 80 -8.11 -20.70 3.09
C GLU A 80 -9.39 -20.50 3.92
N GLY A 81 -9.28 -20.76 5.22
CA GLY A 81 -10.38 -20.65 6.20
C GLY A 81 -10.70 -19.20 6.58
N TRP A 82 -10.88 -18.31 5.61
CA TRP A 82 -11.43 -17.00 5.90
C TRP A 82 -12.89 -17.14 6.34
N GLU A 83 -13.21 -16.50 7.46
CA GLU A 83 -14.53 -16.60 8.09
C GLU A 83 -14.95 -15.22 8.58
N TYR A 84 -16.26 -15.03 8.76
CA TYR A 84 -16.81 -13.81 9.33
C TYR A 84 -16.51 -13.71 10.83
N ASN A 85 -15.28 -13.30 11.14
CA ASN A 85 -14.76 -13.07 12.47
C ASN A 85 -13.84 -11.83 12.49
N SER A 86 -13.29 -11.49 13.65
CA SER A 86 -12.41 -10.32 13.81
C SER A 86 -11.04 -10.45 13.14
N GLN A 87 -10.64 -11.66 12.72
CA GLN A 87 -9.33 -11.94 12.14
C GLN A 87 -9.35 -11.80 10.61
N SER A 88 -10.34 -12.39 9.94
CA SER A 88 -10.40 -12.47 8.48
C SER A 88 -11.72 -12.00 7.87
N GLY A 89 -12.70 -11.58 8.69
CA GLY A 89 -14.01 -11.16 8.19
C GLY A 89 -13.95 -9.96 7.23
N SER A 90 -13.04 -9.01 7.45
CA SER A 90 -12.85 -7.88 6.52
C SER A 90 -12.27 -8.32 5.18
N LEU A 91 -11.40 -9.34 5.18
CA LEU A 91 -10.79 -9.92 3.98
C LEU A 91 -11.82 -10.70 3.17
N LEU A 92 -12.58 -11.57 3.84
CA LEU A 92 -13.67 -12.34 3.22
C LEU A 92 -14.71 -11.41 2.60
N TYR A 93 -15.21 -10.45 3.40
CA TYR A 93 -16.15 -9.45 2.91
C TYR A 93 -15.62 -8.73 1.67
N THR A 94 -14.36 -8.32 1.70
CA THR A 94 -13.75 -7.61 0.58
C THR A 94 -13.71 -8.48 -0.66
N PHE A 95 -13.24 -9.72 -0.54
CA PHE A 95 -13.14 -10.66 -1.66
C PHE A 95 -14.50 -10.94 -2.30
N GLU A 96 -15.52 -11.24 -1.50
CA GLU A 96 -16.89 -11.50 -1.97
C GLU A 96 -17.50 -10.30 -2.69
N ASN A 97 -17.01 -9.09 -2.40
CA ASN A 97 -17.50 -7.84 -2.96
C ASN A 97 -16.70 -7.36 -4.18
N LEU A 98 -15.57 -7.99 -4.51
CA LEU A 98 -14.76 -7.67 -5.70
C LEU A 98 -15.24 -8.49 -6.90
N THR A 99 -15.28 -7.88 -8.07
CA THR A 99 -15.59 -8.60 -9.31
C THR A 99 -14.36 -9.35 -9.84
N GLY A 100 -14.58 -10.34 -10.69
CA GLY A 100 -13.45 -10.97 -11.42
C GLY A 100 -12.65 -9.98 -12.27
N GLY A 101 -13.26 -8.87 -12.71
CA GLY A 101 -12.55 -7.77 -13.36
C GLY A 101 -11.64 -7.02 -12.39
N ASP A 102 -12.08 -6.80 -11.15
CA ASP A 102 -11.29 -6.18 -10.07
C ASP A 102 -10.07 -7.02 -9.75
N LEU A 103 -10.26 -8.32 -9.54
CA LEU A 103 -9.16 -9.22 -9.27
C LEU A 103 -8.14 -9.26 -10.41
N ARG A 104 -8.57 -9.24 -11.69
CA ARG A 104 -7.63 -9.14 -12.84
C ARG A 104 -6.86 -7.81 -12.85
N PHE A 105 -7.54 -6.70 -12.58
CA PHE A 105 -6.89 -5.39 -12.51
C PHE A 105 -5.82 -5.33 -11.42
N LEU A 106 -6.07 -5.96 -10.26
CA LEU A 106 -5.06 -6.09 -9.20
C LEU A 106 -3.93 -7.03 -9.66
N GLU A 107 -4.25 -8.18 -10.27
CA GLU A 107 -3.27 -9.16 -10.76
C GLU A 107 -2.28 -8.57 -11.77
N ASP A 108 -2.74 -7.70 -12.67
CA ASP A 108 -1.93 -7.06 -13.71
C ASP A 108 -0.90 -6.05 -13.16
N MET A 109 -1.07 -5.60 -11.91
CA MET A 109 -0.13 -4.65 -11.29
C MET A 109 1.16 -5.35 -10.85
N PRO A 110 2.34 -4.72 -11.06
CA PRO A 110 3.59 -5.23 -10.52
C PRO A 110 3.68 -5.03 -9.00
N ILE A 111 4.54 -5.80 -8.33
CA ILE A 111 4.85 -5.64 -6.89
C ILE A 111 5.81 -4.46 -6.60
N GLY A 112 6.46 -3.95 -7.65
CA GLY A 112 7.38 -2.82 -7.60
C GLY A 112 7.74 -2.37 -9.01
N MET A 113 8.08 -1.10 -9.18
CA MET A 113 8.52 -0.57 -10.47
C MET A 113 9.44 0.65 -10.32
N GLU A 114 10.17 0.97 -11.39
CA GLU A 114 10.93 2.21 -11.50
C GLU A 114 10.18 3.23 -12.37
N ILE A 115 9.99 4.42 -11.82
CA ILE A 115 9.45 5.57 -12.53
C ILE A 115 10.62 6.38 -13.08
N LYS A 116 10.69 6.49 -14.40
CA LYS A 116 11.65 7.35 -15.11
C LYS A 116 10.97 8.67 -15.47
N LEU A 117 11.54 9.77 -14.97
CA LEU A 117 11.07 11.13 -15.21
C LEU A 117 12.21 11.91 -15.86
N ASP A 118 11.90 12.69 -16.90
CA ASP A 118 12.91 13.43 -17.66
C ASP A 118 13.60 14.47 -16.76
N GLY A 119 14.93 14.43 -16.74
CA GLY A 119 15.74 15.33 -15.91
C GLY A 119 15.84 14.94 -14.44
N TYR A 120 15.32 13.79 -14.02
CA TYR A 120 15.41 13.29 -12.64
C TYR A 120 16.02 11.89 -12.57
N PRO A 121 16.68 11.53 -11.44
CA PRO A 121 17.02 10.14 -11.16
C PRO A 121 15.77 9.24 -11.14
N PRO A 122 15.88 7.95 -11.52
CA PRO A 122 14.79 7.00 -11.41
C PRO A 122 14.25 6.93 -9.97
N LEU A 123 12.92 6.87 -9.84
CA LEU A 123 12.24 6.69 -8.57
C LEU A 123 11.71 5.25 -8.47
N SER A 124 12.27 4.46 -7.58
CA SER A 124 11.75 3.12 -7.27
C SER A 124 10.53 3.22 -6.35
N ILE A 125 9.43 2.55 -6.72
CA ILE A 125 8.22 2.46 -5.91
C ILE A 125 7.84 1.00 -5.67
N CYS A 126 7.48 0.68 -4.43
CA CYS A 126 6.94 -0.61 -3.99
C CYS A 126 6.12 -0.40 -2.71
N HIS A 127 5.24 -1.34 -2.39
CA HIS A 127 4.54 -1.33 -1.11
C HIS A 127 5.44 -1.85 0.01
N ILE A 128 5.99 -3.05 -0.17
CA ILE A 128 6.89 -3.70 0.79
C ILE A 128 8.32 -3.62 0.26
N PRO A 129 9.30 -3.15 1.07
CA PRO A 129 10.69 -3.01 0.65
C PRO A 129 11.35 -4.30 0.13
N ALA A 130 10.84 -5.47 0.52
CA ALA A 130 11.33 -6.77 0.09
C ALA A 130 11.11 -7.06 -1.41
N ALA A 131 10.27 -6.27 -2.09
CA ALA A 131 10.02 -6.39 -3.53
C ALA A 131 11.16 -5.85 -4.40
N PHE A 132 12.06 -5.05 -3.82
CA PHE A 132 13.33 -4.67 -4.44
C PHE A 132 14.46 -5.42 -3.72
N ASP A 133 15.49 -5.80 -4.46
CA ASP A 133 16.79 -6.20 -3.89
C ASP A 133 17.48 -4.96 -3.30
N MET A 134 16.79 -4.29 -2.37
CA MET A 134 17.33 -3.20 -1.60
C MET A 134 18.41 -3.82 -0.72
N PRO A 135 19.60 -3.19 -0.63
CA PRO A 135 20.61 -3.63 0.31
C PRO A 135 19.95 -3.70 1.69
N ARG A 136 19.81 -4.92 2.23
CA ARG A 136 19.29 -5.10 3.58
C ARG A 136 20.09 -4.17 4.46
N LEU A 137 19.40 -3.28 5.17
CA LEU A 137 20.06 -2.48 6.20
C LEU A 137 20.71 -3.51 7.13
N ASP A 138 22.03 -3.55 7.15
CA ASP A 138 22.73 -4.31 8.16
C ASP A 138 22.26 -3.84 9.54
N ALA A 139 22.39 -4.71 10.53
CA ALA A 139 21.88 -4.44 11.87
C ALA A 139 22.44 -3.12 12.44
N GLU A 140 23.62 -2.68 11.99
CA GLU A 140 24.26 -1.45 12.43
C GLU A 140 23.58 -0.20 11.83
N ARG A 141 23.32 -0.20 10.53
CA ARG A 141 22.60 0.86 9.81
C ARG A 141 21.15 0.96 10.25
N ALA A 142 20.48 -0.17 10.48
CA ALA A 142 19.13 -0.19 11.05
C ALA A 142 19.11 0.41 12.46
N ARG A 143 20.08 0.04 13.32
CA ARG A 143 20.21 0.63 14.67
C ARG A 143 20.54 2.11 14.61
N ALA A 144 21.39 2.55 13.68
CA ALA A 144 21.72 3.97 13.51
C ALA A 144 20.50 4.79 13.07
N PHE A 145 19.69 4.26 12.14
CA PHE A 145 18.42 4.86 11.73
C PHE A 145 17.44 4.97 12.90
N LEU A 146 17.21 3.87 13.64
CA LEU A 146 16.32 3.86 14.80
C LEU A 146 16.78 4.82 15.90
N ARG A 147 18.09 4.94 16.16
CA ARG A 147 18.64 5.92 17.12
C ARG A 147 18.39 7.35 16.66
N ARG A 148 18.49 7.62 15.36
CA ARG A 148 18.22 8.94 14.78
C ARG A 148 16.72 9.27 14.83
N PHE A 149 15.86 8.30 14.51
CA PHE A 149 14.41 8.42 14.60
C PHE A 149 13.97 8.65 16.06
N ALA A 150 14.49 7.88 17.02
CA ALA A 150 14.20 8.03 18.44
C ALA A 150 14.76 9.33 19.06
N LYS A 151 15.82 9.92 18.50
CA LYS A 151 16.29 11.26 18.89
C LYS A 151 15.35 12.35 18.37
N ASN A 152 14.86 12.21 17.13
CA ASN A 152 13.94 13.16 16.53
C ASN A 152 12.53 13.09 17.14
N ALA A 153 12.07 11.89 17.54
CA ALA A 153 10.79 11.69 18.22
C ALA A 153 10.74 12.23 19.65
N ARG A 154 11.89 12.56 20.27
CA ARG A 154 11.94 13.27 21.56
C ARG A 154 11.83 14.79 21.43
N GLY A 155 11.77 15.31 20.21
CA GLY A 155 11.65 16.76 19.94
C GLY A 155 10.22 17.30 19.85
N ASP A 156 9.22 16.43 19.88
CA ASP A 156 7.80 16.80 19.83
C ASP A 156 7.05 15.90 20.81
N GLY A 157 6.64 16.48 21.94
CA GLY A 157 5.96 15.80 23.03
C GLY A 157 4.52 15.36 22.72
N ARG A 158 4.23 14.87 21.51
CA ARG A 158 2.93 14.27 21.16
C ARG A 158 3.08 13.15 20.12
N ASN A 159 3.41 11.94 20.58
CA ASN A 159 2.76 10.72 20.08
C ASN A 159 3.21 9.49 20.87
N ASP A 160 2.30 9.01 21.71
CA ASP A 160 2.40 7.75 22.44
C ASP A 160 1.93 6.62 21.53
N TYR A 161 2.80 6.14 20.63
CA TYR A 161 2.61 4.83 19.99
C TYR A 161 3.37 3.79 20.81
N ARG A 162 2.62 3.16 21.72
CA ARG A 162 3.04 1.99 22.50
C ARG A 162 3.71 0.97 21.59
N ALA A 163 4.91 0.58 22.02
CA ALA A 163 5.76 -0.42 21.42
C ALA A 163 4.99 -1.71 21.07
N ALA A 164 4.79 -1.95 19.78
CA ALA A 164 4.42 -3.26 19.28
C ALA A 164 5.59 -4.22 19.52
N HIS A 165 5.34 -5.23 20.34
CA HIS A 165 6.19 -6.37 20.62
C HIS A 165 6.76 -6.99 19.33
N LEU A 166 8.06 -6.83 19.10
CA LEU A 166 8.84 -7.70 18.24
C LEU A 166 9.63 -8.65 19.14
N ARG A 167 9.04 -9.81 19.46
CA ARG A 167 9.82 -10.95 19.94
C ARG A 167 10.71 -11.38 18.78
N ALA A 168 12.02 -11.25 18.96
CA ALA A 168 13.00 -11.88 18.09
C ALA A 168 12.73 -13.38 18.05
N LEU A 169 12.44 -13.93 16.87
CA LEU A 169 12.47 -15.36 16.65
C LEU A 169 13.91 -15.85 16.86
N PRO A 170 14.14 -16.94 17.61
CA PRO A 170 15.48 -17.49 17.76
C PRO A 170 15.97 -18.08 16.43
N PRO A 171 17.29 -18.11 16.19
CA PRO A 171 17.86 -18.66 14.96
C PRO A 171 17.58 -20.18 14.87
N ALA A 172 17.26 -20.64 13.67
CA ALA A 172 17.06 -22.05 13.37
C ALA A 172 18.36 -22.85 13.59
N VAL A 173 18.21 -24.05 14.16
CA VAL A 173 19.24 -25.09 14.27
C VAL A 173 19.29 -25.87 12.96
#